data_AF-A0AAE1TU19-F1
#
_entry.id   AF-A0AAE1TU19-F1
#
_cell.length_a   1.000
_cell.length_b   1.000
_cell.length_c   1.000
_cell.angle_alpha   90.00
_cell.angle_beta   90.00
_cell.angle_gamma   90.00
#
_symmetry.space_group_name_H-M   'P 1'
#
loop_
_entity.id
_entity.type
_entity.pdbx_description
1 polymer ?
#
loop_
_entity_poly.entity_id
_entity_poly.type
_entity_poly.pdbx_seq_one_letter_code
_entity_poly.pdbx_strand_id
1 'polypeptide(L)'
;MFVYGFMASDRKDLPISISLGGVSRPWQTNHRQDYDEYNCGCPRSGPPISSSPSEHNNNNNNNNNKSLCSDWSSSRGPGQRVVTYTVYGDMNNSQVYKQYFSAIEDRIKNVQQKYEGWIMRLYHNTSESNSEVRGLLCRLYCQYPIFDPCQVNHIYFPIGYKSKFRPPSPTLDHVTSSTTNTNTHKSTKQMVSKEYGEFKDTKESRDSNNSEETVSPDDESRQTTRKLNHKSIYKVKRRSYGEALVGKMWRFLPMADPLVSEFLVRDIDSVILPREVAAVNQWLANSTALVHIMRDHPSHNGLILAGMWGGSRTRGGAKLTSMLAAMARWPPRDLWDYDQALLRREVWPEVLDSLLAHDSYFCANPHFQSHHRSAPFPTRRKGRYFVGWGPLRNHELPSISICPHQCRPPDHQDWTLC
;
A
#
# COMPACT_ATOMS: atom_id res chain seq x y z
N MET A 1 22.63 47.40 -55.90
CA MET A 1 23.24 48.65 -55.42
C MET A 1 24.07 48.29 -54.18
N PHE A 2 25.41 48.19 -54.38
CA PHE A 2 26.55 48.08 -53.43
C PHE A 2 26.40 47.13 -52.22
N VAL A 3 27.00 45.93 -52.08
CA VAL A 3 28.39 45.39 -52.23
C VAL A 3 29.45 46.09 -51.37
N TYR A 4 30.02 45.34 -50.41
CA TYR A 4 31.44 45.17 -49.97
C TYR A 4 31.41 44.46 -48.59
N GLY A 5 32.22 43.48 -48.20
CA GLY A 5 33.37 42.78 -48.77
C GLY A 5 33.87 41.77 -47.71
N PHE A 6 34.40 40.62 -48.15
CA PHE A 6 35.14 39.67 -47.30
C PHE A 6 36.51 40.26 -46.94
N MET A 7 37.01 40.03 -45.71
CA MET A 7 38.37 39.55 -45.48
C MET A 7 38.59 39.09 -44.03
N ALA A 8 39.21 37.92 -43.91
CA ALA A 8 39.64 37.27 -42.69
C ALA A 8 40.86 37.97 -42.06
N SER A 9 41.00 37.86 -40.75
CA SER A 9 42.29 38.02 -40.08
C SER A 9 42.38 37.03 -38.91
N ASP A 10 43.42 36.22 -38.99
CA ASP A 10 43.89 35.26 -37.99
C ASP A 10 43.92 35.82 -36.57
N ARG A 11 43.47 35.01 -35.60
CA ARG A 11 43.96 35.11 -34.24
C ARG A 11 44.04 33.74 -33.57
N LYS A 12 45.25 33.19 -33.70
CA LYS A 12 45.99 32.22 -32.89
C LYS A 12 45.29 31.70 -31.63
N ASP A 13 45.27 30.38 -31.54
CA ASP A 13 45.00 29.57 -30.36
C ASP A 13 45.82 30.04 -29.15
N LEU A 14 45.12 30.32 -28.05
CA LEU A 14 45.67 30.32 -26.69
C LEU A 14 44.82 29.35 -25.86
N PRO A 15 45.44 28.41 -25.13
CA PRO A 15 44.71 27.37 -24.43
C PRO A 15 44.01 28.00 -23.21
N ILE A 16 42.68 28.04 -23.24
CA ILE A 16 41.90 28.32 -22.05
C ILE A 16 42.01 27.06 -21.18
N SER A 17 42.89 27.11 -20.19
CA SER A 17 42.88 26.19 -19.06
C SER A 17 41.57 26.40 -18.31
N ILE A 18 40.53 25.65 -18.70
CA ILE A 18 39.35 25.50 -17.86
C ILE A 18 39.82 24.70 -16.66
N SER A 19 40.06 25.39 -15.55
CA SER A 19 40.14 24.72 -14.26
C SER A 19 38.82 24.00 -14.09
N LEU A 20 38.85 22.66 -14.13
CA LEU A 20 37.78 21.83 -13.63
C LEU A 20 37.65 22.17 -12.14
N GLY A 21 36.83 23.19 -11.85
CA GLY A 21 36.41 23.53 -10.51
C GLY A 21 35.83 22.26 -9.92
N GLY A 22 36.55 21.70 -8.95
CA GLY A 22 36.21 20.43 -8.34
C GLY A 22 34.76 20.45 -7.91
N VAL A 23 33.97 19.53 -8.47
CA VAL A 23 32.74 19.10 -7.84
C VAL A 23 33.17 18.54 -6.50
N SER A 24 33.06 19.35 -5.45
CA SER A 24 33.20 18.91 -4.07
C SER A 24 32.13 17.85 -3.86
N ARG A 25 32.52 16.57 -3.97
CA ARG A 25 31.68 15.44 -3.59
C ARG A 25 31.40 15.60 -2.10
N PRO A 26 30.16 15.91 -1.66
CA PRO A 26 29.85 15.66 -0.27
C PRO A 26 29.94 14.13 -0.10
N TRP A 27 30.39 13.65 1.06
CA TRP A 27 30.55 12.22 1.38
C TRP A 27 31.87 11.56 0.94
N GLN A 28 33.00 12.11 1.38
CA GLN A 28 34.14 11.29 1.81
C GLN A 28 34.06 11.06 3.32
N THR A 29 33.18 10.14 3.74
CA THR A 29 33.34 9.46 5.03
C THR A 29 33.92 8.08 4.73
N ASN A 30 35.15 7.81 5.20
CA ASN A 30 35.90 6.57 4.98
C ASN A 30 35.29 5.31 5.65
N HIS A 31 34.03 5.36 6.08
CA HIS A 31 33.34 4.24 6.72
C HIS A 31 32.03 3.98 5.96
N ARG A 32 32.07 3.03 5.03
CA ARG A 32 30.88 2.39 4.45
C ARG A 32 30.62 1.10 5.21
N GLN A 33 29.36 0.79 5.45
CA GLN A 33 28.94 -0.48 6.05
C GLN A 33 28.23 -1.32 4.98
N ASP A 34 28.50 -2.62 5.00
CA ASP A 34 27.85 -3.59 4.12
C ASP A 34 26.58 -4.14 4.75
N TYR A 35 25.52 -4.22 3.95
CA TYR A 35 24.20 -4.71 4.35
C TYR A 35 23.79 -5.90 3.45
N ASP A 36 23.67 -7.08 4.05
CA ASP A 36 23.12 -8.28 3.40
C ASP A 36 22.09 -8.96 4.31
N GLU A 37 21.02 -8.24 4.63
CA GLU A 37 19.97 -8.70 5.56
C GLU A 37 19.23 -9.93 5.03
N TYR A 38 19.22 -10.13 3.71
CA TYR A 38 18.65 -11.31 3.07
C TYR A 38 19.66 -12.46 2.95
N ASN A 39 20.93 -12.28 3.34
CA ASN A 39 22.00 -13.25 3.18
C ASN A 39 22.03 -13.83 1.75
N CYS A 40 21.93 -12.95 0.76
CA CYS A 40 21.90 -13.32 -0.65
C CYS A 40 23.30 -13.44 -1.26
N GLY A 41 24.36 -13.09 -0.51
CA GLY A 41 25.73 -13.07 -0.99
C GLY A 41 26.05 -11.87 -1.89
N CYS A 42 25.26 -10.81 -1.80
CA CYS A 42 25.42 -9.58 -2.59
C CYS A 42 25.22 -8.34 -1.70
N PRO A 43 26.16 -8.10 -0.75
CA PRO A 43 26.04 -6.97 0.18
C PRO A 43 25.96 -5.64 -0.56
N ARG A 44 25.13 -4.74 -0.04
CA ARG A 44 25.04 -3.36 -0.52
C ARG A 44 25.77 -2.45 0.45
N SER A 45 26.69 -1.63 -0.06
CA SER A 45 27.48 -0.72 0.77
C SER A 45 26.82 0.65 0.87
N GLY A 46 26.56 1.12 2.10
CA GLY A 46 25.92 2.40 2.38
C GLY A 46 26.56 3.13 3.56
N PRO A 47 26.09 4.34 3.88
CA PRO A 47 26.44 5.02 5.12
C PRO A 47 26.03 4.16 6.32
N PRO A 48 26.84 4.12 7.40
CA PRO A 48 26.47 3.42 8.61
C PRO A 48 25.20 4.03 9.21
N ILE A 49 24.27 3.19 9.63
CA ILE A 49 23.09 3.62 10.39
C ILE A 49 23.61 4.05 11.76
N SER A 50 23.30 5.27 12.18
CA SER A 50 23.60 5.72 13.54
C SER A 50 22.84 4.83 14.55
N SER A 51 23.49 3.80 15.11
CA SER A 51 23.02 3.17 16.34
C SER A 51 23.32 4.14 17.49
N SER A 52 22.37 4.51 18.35
CA SER A 52 21.85 3.65 19.41
C SER A 52 20.85 4.46 20.28
N PRO A 53 19.95 3.79 21.02
CA PRO A 53 20.34 3.45 22.39
C PRO A 53 20.59 1.95 22.54
N SER A 54 21.54 1.63 23.41
CA SER A 54 21.76 0.32 24.01
C SER A 54 20.45 -0.38 24.38
N GLU A 55 20.47 -1.71 24.38
CA GLU A 55 19.38 -2.61 24.80
C GLU A 55 18.82 -2.36 26.22
N HIS A 56 19.20 -1.28 26.90
CA HIS A 56 18.77 -0.91 28.24
C HIS A 56 18.11 0.48 28.39
N ASN A 57 17.90 1.25 27.32
CA ASN A 57 17.17 2.53 27.44
C ASN A 57 15.74 2.45 26.92
N ASN A 58 14.86 2.16 27.88
CA ASN A 58 13.40 2.08 27.77
C ASN A 58 12.76 3.49 27.70
N ASN A 59 13.26 4.37 26.83
CA ASN A 59 12.66 5.67 26.58
C ASN A 59 12.18 5.77 25.12
N ASN A 60 10.87 5.63 24.97
CA ASN A 60 10.09 5.96 23.78
C ASN A 60 10.50 7.35 23.25
N ASN A 61 11.15 7.44 22.09
CA ASN A 61 10.87 8.47 21.06
C ASN A 61 11.82 8.54 19.84
N ASN A 62 12.89 7.74 19.70
CA ASN A 62 13.88 7.94 18.61
C ASN A 62 14.02 6.77 17.61
N ASN A 63 12.92 6.24 17.07
CA ASN A 63 12.96 5.33 15.91
C ASN A 63 12.82 6.05 14.55
N ASN A 64 12.89 7.38 14.52
CA ASN A 64 12.71 8.17 13.29
C ASN A 64 13.80 7.92 12.23
N ASN A 65 14.90 7.27 12.60
CA ASN A 65 16.05 7.03 11.71
C ASN A 65 16.08 5.60 11.15
N LYS A 66 15.04 4.78 11.39
CA LYS A 66 14.97 3.39 10.90
C LYS A 66 13.77 3.19 9.98
N SER A 67 14.03 2.62 8.80
CA SER A 67 13.02 2.09 7.91
C SER A 67 12.34 0.88 8.55
N LEU A 68 11.07 0.66 8.21
CA LEU A 68 10.35 -0.56 8.58
C LEU A 68 10.76 -1.77 7.73
N CYS A 69 11.42 -1.55 6.59
CA CYS A 69 11.71 -2.62 5.64
C CYS A 69 13.01 -3.37 5.93
N SER A 70 14.11 -2.64 6.14
CA SER A 70 15.46 -3.22 6.32
C SER A 70 16.47 -2.18 6.83
N ASP A 71 17.60 -2.65 7.33
CA ASP A 71 18.76 -1.82 7.65
C ASP A 71 19.35 -1.19 6.37
N TRP A 72 19.42 -1.94 5.26
CA TRP A 72 19.79 -1.36 3.96
C TRP A 72 18.86 -0.20 3.57
N SER A 73 17.55 -0.36 3.74
CA SER A 73 16.59 0.72 3.53
C SER A 73 16.84 1.90 4.46
N SER A 74 17.24 1.65 5.70
CA SER A 74 17.58 2.68 6.68
C SER A 74 18.83 3.48 6.27
N SER A 75 19.83 2.82 5.70
CA SER A 75 21.08 3.45 5.25
C SER A 75 20.88 4.52 4.17
N ARG A 76 19.78 4.46 3.41
CA ARG A 76 19.43 5.49 2.42
C ARG A 76 18.97 6.82 3.03
N GLY A 77 18.63 6.84 4.32
CA GLY A 77 18.17 8.04 5.02
C GLY A 77 16.72 8.45 4.70
N PRO A 78 16.26 9.60 5.21
CA PRO A 78 14.90 10.09 5.00
C PRO A 78 14.67 10.61 3.57
N GLY A 79 13.41 10.80 3.19
CA GLY A 79 13.06 11.34 1.87
C GLY A 79 12.83 10.28 0.79
N GLN A 80 12.68 9.00 1.17
CA GLN A 80 12.52 7.91 0.24
C GLN A 80 11.13 7.96 -0.40
N ARG A 81 11.09 7.94 -1.74
CA ARG A 81 9.85 7.75 -2.49
C ARG A 81 9.69 6.27 -2.85
N VAL A 82 8.54 5.70 -2.54
CA VAL A 82 8.33 4.24 -2.59
C VAL A 82 7.13 3.85 -3.42
N VAL A 83 7.30 2.93 -4.37
CA VAL A 83 6.19 2.17 -4.95
C VAL A 83 6.11 0.83 -4.24
N THR A 84 4.95 0.54 -3.64
CA THR A 84 4.78 -0.56 -2.70
C THR A 84 3.81 -1.60 -3.20
N TYR A 85 4.23 -2.85 -3.07
CA TYR A 85 3.55 -4.06 -3.50
C TYR A 85 3.58 -5.11 -2.38
N THR A 86 2.80 -6.17 -2.54
CA THR A 86 2.81 -7.32 -1.63
C THR A 86 2.68 -8.62 -2.42
N VAL A 87 3.30 -9.68 -1.92
CA VAL A 87 3.13 -11.06 -2.41
C VAL A 87 2.93 -11.98 -1.22
N TYR A 88 1.99 -12.90 -1.35
CA TYR A 88 1.64 -13.88 -0.34
C TYR A 88 1.00 -15.10 -1.01
N GLY A 89 0.89 -16.19 -0.25
CA GLY A 89 0.40 -17.46 -0.75
C GLY A 89 1.51 -18.40 -1.21
N ASP A 90 1.12 -19.54 -1.74
CA ASP A 90 2.03 -20.60 -2.15
C ASP A 90 2.49 -20.41 -3.60
N MET A 91 3.79 -20.19 -3.81
CA MET A 91 4.38 -20.02 -5.14
C MET A 91 4.31 -21.32 -5.98
N ASN A 92 4.23 -22.49 -5.35
CA ASN A 92 4.06 -23.76 -6.06
C ASN A 92 2.69 -23.89 -6.74
N ASN A 93 1.72 -23.09 -6.30
CA ASN A 93 0.46 -22.99 -6.99
C ASN A 93 0.65 -22.18 -8.28
N SER A 94 0.54 -22.85 -9.42
CA SER A 94 0.75 -22.23 -10.75
C SER A 94 -0.14 -21.01 -11.02
N GLN A 95 -1.35 -20.95 -10.45
CA GLN A 95 -2.23 -19.79 -10.57
C GLN A 95 -1.71 -18.61 -9.75
N VAL A 96 -1.29 -18.87 -8.51
CA VAL A 96 -0.67 -17.85 -7.63
C VAL A 96 0.65 -17.35 -8.23
N TYR A 97 1.48 -18.24 -8.77
CA TYR A 97 2.71 -17.87 -9.47
C TYR A 97 2.43 -16.92 -10.64
N LYS A 98 1.52 -17.32 -11.53
CA LYS A 98 1.15 -16.51 -12.70
C LYS A 98 0.58 -15.16 -12.27
N GLN A 99 -0.27 -15.13 -11.24
CA GLN A 99 -0.92 -13.92 -10.79
C GLN A 99 0.04 -12.94 -10.10
N TYR A 100 0.90 -13.43 -9.21
CA TYR A 100 1.68 -12.56 -8.32
C TYR A 100 3.17 -12.58 -8.62
N PHE A 101 3.79 -13.76 -8.65
CA PHE A 101 5.25 -13.89 -8.68
C PHE A 101 5.86 -13.58 -10.04
N SER A 102 5.20 -14.00 -11.13
CA SER A 102 5.70 -13.80 -12.50
C SER A 102 5.83 -12.32 -12.88
N ALA A 103 5.05 -11.45 -12.25
CA ALA A 103 5.01 -10.02 -12.56
C ALA A 103 6.11 -9.21 -11.85
N ILE A 104 6.74 -9.74 -10.79
CA ILE A 104 7.62 -8.96 -9.89
C ILE A 104 8.72 -8.26 -10.67
N GLU A 105 9.48 -8.99 -11.50
CA GLU A 105 10.61 -8.43 -12.23
C GLU A 105 10.17 -7.33 -13.21
N ASP A 106 9.06 -7.53 -13.89
CA ASP A 106 8.49 -6.53 -14.80
C ASP A 106 8.01 -5.29 -14.05
N ARG A 107 7.46 -5.46 -12.84
CA ARG A 107 7.10 -4.32 -11.98
C ARG A 107 8.34 -3.54 -11.54
N ILE A 108 9.43 -4.21 -11.19
CA ILE A 108 10.71 -3.54 -10.87
C ILE A 108 11.19 -2.70 -12.06
N LYS A 109 11.23 -3.30 -13.26
CA LYS A 109 11.61 -2.59 -14.49
C LYS A 109 10.70 -1.40 -14.77
N ASN A 110 9.41 -1.54 -14.55
CA ASN A 110 8.44 -0.47 -14.77
C ASN A 110 8.62 0.69 -13.77
N VAL A 111 8.87 0.40 -12.49
CA VAL A 111 9.19 1.43 -11.49
C VAL A 111 10.47 2.16 -11.89
N GLN A 112 11.53 1.42 -12.21
CA GLN A 112 12.82 1.99 -12.61
C GLN A 112 12.71 2.92 -13.81
N GLN A 113 11.90 2.55 -14.80
CA GLN A 113 11.73 3.32 -16.04
C GLN A 113 10.80 4.52 -15.92
N LYS A 114 9.79 4.46 -15.03
CA LYS A 114 8.69 5.44 -15.01
C LYS A 114 8.69 6.35 -13.79
N TYR A 115 9.30 5.92 -12.70
CA TYR A 115 9.42 6.65 -11.46
C TYR A 115 10.90 6.75 -11.08
N GLU A 116 11.65 7.57 -11.83
CA GLU A 116 13.08 7.76 -11.61
C GLU A 116 13.36 8.22 -10.17
N GLY A 117 14.32 7.55 -9.51
CA GLY A 117 14.68 7.80 -8.12
C GLY A 117 13.74 7.17 -7.08
N TRP A 118 12.66 6.50 -7.49
CA TRP A 118 11.79 5.77 -6.57
C TRP A 118 12.30 4.35 -6.31
N ILE A 119 11.97 3.85 -5.13
CA ILE A 119 12.31 2.51 -4.67
C ILE A 119 11.06 1.62 -4.80
N MET A 120 11.22 0.41 -5.31
CA MET A 120 10.19 -0.60 -5.24
C MET A 120 10.33 -1.40 -3.95
N ARG A 121 9.31 -1.37 -3.09
CA ARG A 121 9.22 -2.23 -1.90
C ARG A 121 8.22 -3.35 -2.13
N LEU A 122 8.64 -4.58 -1.87
CA LEU A 122 7.80 -5.77 -1.96
C LEU A 122 7.68 -6.43 -0.59
N TYR A 123 6.51 -6.33 0.01
CA TYR A 123 6.23 -6.96 1.27
C TYR A 123 5.83 -8.43 1.08
N HIS A 124 6.40 -9.32 1.88
CA HIS A 124 6.16 -10.76 1.78
C HIS A 124 6.25 -11.41 3.16
N ASN A 125 5.67 -12.61 3.32
CA ASN A 125 5.74 -13.44 4.52
C ASN A 125 6.54 -14.74 4.33
N THR A 126 7.27 -14.88 3.23
CA THR A 126 7.91 -16.14 2.85
C THR A 126 9.01 -16.52 3.84
N SER A 127 8.93 -17.71 4.42
CA SER A 127 9.92 -18.19 5.37
C SER A 127 11.29 -18.40 4.72
N GLU A 128 12.34 -18.37 5.55
CA GLU A 128 13.71 -18.70 5.11
C GLU A 128 13.82 -20.12 4.54
N SER A 129 12.92 -21.03 4.93
CA SER A 129 12.83 -22.40 4.44
C SER A 129 12.26 -22.54 3.02
N ASN A 130 11.62 -21.50 2.47
CA ASN A 130 11.15 -21.53 1.08
C ASN A 130 12.29 -21.14 0.12
N SER A 131 13.11 -22.13 -0.25
CA SER A 131 14.32 -21.94 -1.05
C SER A 131 14.05 -21.28 -2.41
N GLU A 132 12.91 -21.58 -3.04
CA GLU A 132 12.57 -21.08 -4.37
C GLU A 132 12.19 -19.60 -4.35
N VAL A 133 11.25 -19.20 -3.47
CA VAL A 133 10.87 -17.78 -3.36
C VAL A 133 12.06 -16.96 -2.88
N ARG A 134 12.82 -17.49 -1.91
CA ARG A 134 14.05 -16.86 -1.43
C ARG A 134 15.06 -16.67 -2.56
N GLY A 135 15.28 -17.70 -3.40
CA GLY A 135 16.17 -17.61 -4.56
C GLY A 135 15.72 -16.55 -5.57
N LEU A 136 14.42 -16.49 -5.86
CA LEU A 136 13.84 -15.44 -6.71
C LEU A 136 14.09 -14.05 -6.13
N LEU A 137 13.73 -13.81 -4.86
CA LEU A 137 13.90 -12.51 -4.21
C LEU A 137 15.38 -12.11 -4.12
N CYS A 138 16.28 -13.05 -3.82
CA CYS A 138 17.72 -12.81 -3.80
C CYS A 138 18.26 -12.40 -5.17
N ARG A 139 17.91 -13.15 -6.23
CA ARG A 139 18.31 -12.79 -7.59
C ARG A 139 17.88 -11.37 -7.95
N LEU A 140 16.63 -11.02 -7.66
CA LEU A 140 16.09 -9.69 -7.94
C LEU A 140 16.75 -8.61 -7.07
N TYR A 141 17.00 -8.89 -5.79
CA TYR A 141 17.70 -7.99 -4.88
C TYR A 141 19.13 -7.70 -5.35
N CYS A 142 19.88 -8.71 -5.77
CA CYS A 142 21.23 -8.52 -6.29
C CYS A 142 21.23 -7.75 -7.62
N GLN A 143 20.22 -7.98 -8.47
CA GLN A 143 20.15 -7.40 -9.81
C GLN A 143 19.66 -5.94 -9.83
N TYR A 144 18.75 -5.56 -8.93
CA TYR A 144 18.06 -4.27 -8.98
C TYR A 144 18.26 -3.45 -7.69
N PRO A 145 19.14 -2.42 -7.69
CA PRO A 145 19.42 -1.59 -6.51
C PRO A 145 18.21 -0.83 -5.94
N ILE A 146 17.19 -0.61 -6.77
CA ILE A 146 15.93 0.04 -6.38
C ILE A 146 14.94 -0.92 -5.72
N PHE A 147 15.24 -2.22 -5.67
CA PHE A 147 14.35 -3.24 -5.13
C PHE A 147 14.70 -3.56 -3.69
N ASP A 148 13.70 -3.48 -2.82
CA ASP A 148 13.76 -3.91 -1.43
C ASP A 148 12.64 -4.94 -1.18
N PRO A 149 12.99 -6.23 -1.03
CA PRO A 149 12.09 -7.15 -0.33
C PRO A 149 11.93 -6.66 1.11
N CYS A 150 10.78 -6.90 1.73
CA CYS A 150 10.51 -6.56 3.13
C CYS A 150 9.75 -7.71 3.82
N GLN A 151 10.38 -8.35 4.81
CA GLN A 151 9.80 -9.49 5.53
C GLN A 151 8.84 -9.03 6.64
N VAL A 152 7.54 -9.18 6.42
CA VAL A 152 6.48 -8.62 7.29
C VAL A 152 6.41 -9.21 8.69
N ASN A 153 6.93 -10.42 8.87
CA ASN A 153 6.99 -11.08 10.18
C ASN A 153 8.01 -10.43 11.13
N HIS A 154 8.95 -9.63 10.58
CA HIS A 154 9.98 -8.91 11.35
C HIS A 154 9.65 -7.41 11.49
N ILE A 155 8.47 -6.98 11.05
CA ILE A 155 8.01 -5.59 11.16
C ILE A 155 7.00 -5.50 12.29
N TYR A 156 7.34 -4.80 13.37
CA TYR A 156 6.54 -4.79 14.61
C TYR A 156 5.82 -3.46 14.85
N PHE A 157 4.71 -3.52 15.58
CA PHE A 157 4.05 -2.30 16.07
C PHE A 157 5.00 -1.44 16.93
N PRO A 158 4.86 -0.10 16.86
CA PRO A 158 5.47 0.80 17.84
C PRO A 158 5.01 0.42 19.25
N ILE A 159 5.96 0.27 20.17
CA ILE A 159 5.65 -0.01 21.58
C ILE A 159 4.90 1.19 22.17
N GLY A 160 3.80 0.95 22.87
CA GLY A 160 3.07 1.99 23.58
C GLY A 160 2.10 2.85 22.74
N TYR A 161 1.78 2.45 21.51
CA TYR A 161 0.77 3.14 20.71
C TYR A 161 -0.63 3.03 21.37
N LYS A 162 -0.99 4.05 22.15
CA LYS A 162 -2.35 4.25 22.67
C LYS A 162 -3.20 4.88 21.56
N SER A 163 -3.85 4.06 20.72
CA SER A 163 -4.78 4.64 19.75
C SER A 163 -5.96 5.29 20.47
N LYS A 164 -6.44 6.43 19.95
CA LYS A 164 -7.64 7.13 20.43
C LYS A 164 -8.94 6.31 20.22
N PHE A 165 -8.86 5.17 19.53
CA PHE A 165 -10.01 4.35 19.15
C PHE A 165 -10.11 3.11 20.01
N ARG A 166 -11.32 2.81 20.52
CA ARG A 166 -11.60 1.55 21.22
C ARG A 166 -11.40 0.37 20.27
N PRO A 167 -10.86 -0.77 20.74
CA PRO A 167 -10.88 -1.98 19.92
C PRO A 167 -12.34 -2.32 19.58
N PRO A 168 -12.63 -2.82 18.38
CA PRO A 168 -13.99 -3.23 18.03
C PRO A 168 -14.48 -4.27 19.04
N SER A 169 -15.69 -4.08 19.58
CA SER A 169 -16.34 -5.09 20.41
C SER A 169 -16.48 -6.39 19.61
N PRO A 170 -16.37 -7.58 20.24
CA PRO A 170 -16.53 -8.86 19.56
C PRO A 170 -17.95 -9.14 19.02
N THR A 171 -18.89 -8.20 19.12
CA THR A 171 -20.31 -8.40 18.79
C THR A 171 -20.89 -7.21 18.02
N LEU A 172 -21.80 -7.57 17.10
CA LEU A 172 -22.58 -6.79 16.14
C LEU A 172 -21.92 -6.46 14.80
N ASP A 173 -22.11 -7.39 13.84
CA ASP A 173 -22.41 -7.06 12.44
C ASP A 173 -23.53 -8.01 11.95
N HIS A 174 -24.70 -7.99 12.60
CA HIS A 174 -25.96 -8.28 11.91
C HIS A 174 -26.61 -6.93 11.59
N VAL A 175 -26.12 -6.27 10.55
CA VAL A 175 -26.92 -5.26 9.87
C VAL A 175 -27.71 -6.02 8.82
N THR A 176 -28.89 -6.49 9.23
CA THR A 176 -29.94 -6.85 8.29
C THR A 176 -30.27 -5.62 7.46
N SER A 177 -30.27 -5.80 6.14
CA SER A 177 -30.82 -4.84 5.20
C SER A 177 -32.25 -4.50 5.62
N SER A 178 -32.48 -3.28 6.10
CA SER A 178 -33.82 -2.76 6.32
C SER A 178 -34.43 -2.45 4.95
N THR A 179 -35.06 -3.45 4.35
CA THR A 179 -36.00 -3.27 3.25
C THR A 179 -37.27 -2.70 3.86
N THR A 180 -37.52 -1.41 3.67
CA THR A 180 -38.81 -0.81 3.98
C THR A 180 -39.86 -1.37 3.02
N ASN A 181 -40.71 -2.25 3.56
CA ASN A 181 -41.94 -2.69 2.92
C ASN A 181 -42.98 -1.57 2.97
N THR A 182 -43.40 -1.10 1.80
CA THR A 182 -44.75 -0.58 1.59
C THR A 182 -45.39 -1.40 0.48
N ASN A 183 -46.31 -2.29 0.85
CA ASN A 183 -47.18 -3.02 -0.06
C ASN A 183 -48.21 -2.07 -0.66
N THR A 184 -48.48 -2.16 -1.96
CA THR A 184 -49.84 -2.50 -2.47
C THR A 184 -49.85 -2.80 -3.98
N HIS A 185 -50.31 -4.02 -4.26
CA HIS A 185 -51.13 -4.50 -5.40
C HIS A 185 -50.58 -4.74 -6.84
N LYS A 186 -50.46 -6.06 -7.12
CA LYS A 186 -51.14 -6.90 -8.15
C LYS A 186 -50.62 -7.00 -9.60
N SER A 187 -50.38 -8.28 -9.97
CA SER A 187 -50.51 -8.95 -11.29
C SER A 187 -49.47 -8.59 -12.37
N THR A 188 -48.80 -9.48 -13.11
CA THR A 188 -48.95 -10.91 -13.45
C THR A 188 -47.62 -11.43 -14.04
N LYS A 189 -47.29 -12.73 -13.82
CA LYS A 189 -46.42 -13.72 -14.53
C LYS A 189 -45.49 -13.22 -15.68
N GLN A 190 -44.26 -13.71 -15.91
CA GLN A 190 -43.85 -15.11 -16.04
C GLN A 190 -42.31 -15.25 -16.19
N MET A 191 -41.75 -16.30 -15.57
CA MET A 191 -40.53 -17.14 -15.79
C MET A 191 -39.50 -16.74 -16.89
N VAL A 192 -38.19 -16.95 -16.73
CA VAL A 192 -37.50 -18.26 -16.61
C VAL A 192 -36.12 -18.13 -15.92
N SER A 193 -35.86 -19.06 -15.01
CA SER A 193 -34.61 -19.39 -14.32
C SER A 193 -33.88 -20.57 -15.00
N LYS A 194 -32.54 -20.63 -14.89
CA LYS A 194 -31.70 -21.86 -14.88
C LYS A 194 -30.41 -21.52 -14.10
N GLU A 195 -30.25 -21.96 -12.85
CA GLU A 195 -29.71 -23.26 -12.36
C GLU A 195 -28.21 -23.46 -12.57
N TYR A 196 -27.47 -23.68 -11.46
CA TYR A 196 -26.35 -24.62 -11.38
C TYR A 196 -26.18 -25.12 -9.92
N GLY A 197 -26.61 -26.36 -9.68
CA GLY A 197 -25.76 -27.46 -9.21
C GLY A 197 -25.27 -27.49 -7.76
N GLU A 198 -25.98 -28.25 -6.94
CA GLU A 198 -25.62 -28.77 -5.61
C GLU A 198 -24.67 -29.98 -5.73
N PHE A 199 -23.69 -30.14 -4.81
CA PHE A 199 -23.00 -31.41 -4.57
C PHE A 199 -22.97 -31.68 -3.05
N LYS A 200 -23.53 -32.82 -2.64
CA LYS A 200 -23.62 -33.32 -1.27
C LYS A 200 -22.51 -34.34 -1.00
N ASP A 201 -22.04 -34.39 0.24
CA ASP A 201 -21.77 -35.61 1.02
C ASP A 201 -21.47 -35.20 2.48
N THR A 202 -22.35 -35.43 3.47
CA THR A 202 -22.77 -36.65 4.20
C THR A 202 -21.98 -36.91 5.50
N LYS A 203 -22.77 -37.18 6.57
CA LYS A 203 -22.48 -37.84 7.87
C LYS A 203 -21.74 -37.01 8.94
N GLU A 204 -22.03 -37.09 10.24
CA GLU A 204 -22.94 -37.95 11.02
C GLU A 204 -23.18 -37.30 12.39
N SER A 205 -24.39 -37.52 12.92
CA SER A 205 -24.89 -37.16 14.24
C SER A 205 -24.27 -37.97 15.38
N ARG A 206 -24.08 -37.35 16.56
CA ARG A 206 -24.26 -38.02 17.86
C ARG A 206 -24.77 -37.03 18.91
N ASP A 207 -26.05 -37.20 19.25
CA ASP A 207 -26.65 -36.78 20.52
C ASP A 207 -26.08 -37.57 21.70
N SER A 208 -26.10 -36.99 22.92
CA SER A 208 -26.64 -37.61 24.14
C SER A 208 -26.71 -36.60 25.28
N ASN A 209 -27.68 -36.83 26.16
CA ASN A 209 -28.26 -35.93 27.16
C ASN A 209 -27.58 -35.93 28.54
N ASN A 210 -28.03 -34.95 29.35
CA ASN A 210 -28.36 -35.00 30.78
C ASN A 210 -27.24 -35.14 31.83
N SER A 211 -27.19 -34.18 32.75
CA SER A 211 -27.90 -34.29 34.04
C SER A 211 -27.70 -33.03 34.91
N GLU A 212 -28.80 -32.51 35.44
CA GLU A 212 -28.88 -31.50 36.51
C GLU A 212 -28.38 -32.08 37.85
N GLU A 213 -27.74 -31.26 38.68
CA GLU A 213 -27.92 -31.34 40.14
C GLU A 213 -27.65 -29.97 40.79
N THR A 214 -28.57 -29.59 41.66
CA THR A 214 -28.76 -28.30 42.33
C THR A 214 -28.17 -28.33 43.74
N VAL A 215 -27.50 -27.26 44.19
CA VAL A 215 -27.42 -26.90 45.63
C VAL A 215 -27.44 -25.39 45.80
N SER A 216 -28.30 -24.95 46.71
CA SER A 216 -28.65 -23.57 47.10
C SER A 216 -27.54 -22.85 47.91
N PRO A 217 -27.65 -21.53 48.12
CA PRO A 217 -26.62 -20.65 48.67
C PRO A 217 -26.74 -20.58 50.21
N ASP A 218 -25.62 -20.35 50.90
CA ASP A 218 -25.56 -19.55 52.12
C ASP A 218 -24.11 -19.26 52.56
N ASP A 219 -23.85 -17.96 52.65
CA ASP A 219 -23.22 -17.24 53.77
C ASP A 219 -21.70 -17.15 54.02
N GLU A 220 -21.38 -15.91 54.41
CA GLU A 220 -20.26 -15.38 55.19
C GLU A 220 -18.82 -15.27 54.65
N SER A 221 -18.53 -14.01 54.32
CA SER A 221 -17.28 -13.28 54.56
C SER A 221 -16.37 -13.80 55.69
N ARG A 222 -15.10 -14.03 55.36
CA ARG A 222 -13.96 -13.76 56.28
C ARG A 222 -12.68 -13.51 55.48
N GLN A 223 -12.21 -12.27 55.54
CA GLN A 223 -10.84 -11.87 55.20
C GLN A 223 -9.84 -12.69 56.01
N THR A 224 -8.77 -13.22 55.41
CA THR A 224 -7.40 -12.95 55.86
C THR A 224 -6.33 -13.42 54.87
N THR A 225 -5.56 -12.45 54.37
CA THR A 225 -4.10 -12.51 54.09
C THR A 225 -3.51 -13.75 53.43
N ARG A 226 -3.36 -13.69 52.10
CA ARG A 226 -2.16 -14.25 51.43
C ARG A 226 -1.49 -13.18 50.57
N LYS A 227 -0.28 -12.82 51.00
CA LYS A 227 0.69 -12.01 50.25
C LYS A 227 0.89 -12.64 48.85
N LEU A 228 0.33 -12.03 47.82
CA LEU A 228 0.70 -12.32 46.43
C LEU A 228 1.81 -11.36 46.01
N ASN A 229 3.02 -11.68 46.44
CA ASN A 229 4.24 -11.17 45.81
C ASN A 229 4.51 -12.05 44.58
N HIS A 230 3.83 -11.75 43.48
CA HIS A 230 4.17 -12.30 42.17
C HIS A 230 3.78 -11.28 41.10
N LYS A 231 4.58 -10.21 40.94
CA LYS A 231 4.60 -9.48 39.68
C LYS A 231 5.27 -10.39 38.65
N SER A 232 4.50 -11.31 38.09
CA SER A 232 4.80 -11.84 36.76
C SER A 232 4.88 -10.63 35.83
N ILE A 233 6.10 -10.27 35.42
CA ILE A 233 6.29 -9.39 34.29
C ILE A 233 5.77 -10.17 33.10
N TYR A 234 4.49 -9.97 32.76
CA TYR A 234 3.92 -10.47 31.52
C TYR A 234 4.74 -9.83 30.39
N LYS A 235 5.67 -10.58 29.79
CA LYS A 235 6.34 -10.16 28.55
C LYS A 235 5.22 -9.99 27.52
N VAL A 236 4.84 -8.75 27.24
CA VAL A 236 3.87 -8.44 26.19
C VAL A 236 4.49 -8.91 24.88
N LYS A 237 3.96 -10.01 24.30
CA LYS A 237 4.40 -10.49 22.98
C LYS A 237 4.15 -9.36 21.98
N ARG A 238 5.21 -8.82 21.38
CA ARG A 238 5.08 -7.84 20.31
C ARG A 238 4.48 -8.53 19.10
N ARG A 239 3.30 -8.07 18.68
CA ARG A 239 2.65 -8.53 17.45
C ARG A 239 3.38 -7.93 16.23
N SER A 240 3.60 -8.71 15.19
CA SER A 240 4.10 -8.18 13.91
C SER A 240 2.95 -7.66 13.05
N TYR A 241 3.24 -6.82 12.07
CA TYR A 241 2.27 -6.48 11.03
C TYR A 241 1.90 -7.68 10.15
N GLY A 242 2.82 -8.65 9.98
CA GLY A 242 2.52 -9.94 9.35
C GLY A 242 1.38 -10.70 10.05
N GLU A 243 1.34 -10.68 11.39
CA GLU A 243 0.27 -11.29 12.20
C GLU A 243 -1.00 -10.42 12.29
N ALA A 244 -0.92 -9.13 11.98
CA ALA A 244 -1.98 -8.17 12.25
C ALA A 244 -2.74 -7.68 11.03
N LEU A 245 -2.15 -7.79 9.85
CA LEU A 245 -2.72 -7.38 8.59
C LEU A 245 -2.86 -8.61 7.69
N VAL A 246 -3.91 -8.65 6.87
CA VAL A 246 -4.01 -9.61 5.78
C VAL A 246 -2.98 -9.29 4.69
N GLY A 247 -2.56 -10.28 3.90
CA GLY A 247 -1.47 -10.17 2.93
C GLY A 247 -1.53 -8.95 2.01
N LYS A 248 -2.71 -8.66 1.44
CA LYS A 248 -2.95 -7.51 0.57
C LYS A 248 -2.79 -6.15 1.24
N MET A 249 -2.79 -6.07 2.56
CA MET A 249 -2.62 -4.81 3.29
C MET A 249 -1.15 -4.52 3.65
N TRP A 250 -0.22 -5.47 3.49
CA TRP A 250 1.18 -5.20 3.83
C TRP A 250 1.81 -4.11 2.96
N ARG A 251 1.31 -3.94 1.73
CA ARG A 251 1.68 -2.80 0.88
C ARG A 251 1.30 -1.44 1.48
N PHE A 252 0.50 -1.37 2.55
CA PHE A 252 0.18 -0.13 3.26
C PHE A 252 1.25 0.24 4.30
N LEU A 253 2.23 -0.63 4.58
CA LEU A 253 3.25 -0.38 5.60
C LEU A 253 4.09 0.90 5.44
N PRO A 254 4.34 1.43 4.22
CA PRO A 254 4.98 2.73 4.07
C PRO A 254 4.22 3.87 4.77
N MET A 255 2.92 3.70 5.08
CA MET A 255 2.16 4.66 5.90
C MET A 255 2.77 4.90 7.29
N ALA A 256 3.56 3.98 7.84
CA ALA A 256 4.22 4.14 9.14
C ALA A 256 5.75 4.20 9.08
N ASP A 257 6.34 4.19 7.89
CA ASP A 257 7.80 4.21 7.75
C ASP A 257 8.35 5.64 7.85
N PRO A 258 9.14 5.98 8.88
CA PRO A 258 9.57 7.36 9.12
C PRO A 258 10.53 7.89 8.06
N LEU A 259 11.18 7.03 7.26
CA LEU A 259 12.11 7.45 6.22
C LEU A 259 11.45 7.65 4.86
N VAL A 260 10.19 7.22 4.70
CA VAL A 260 9.40 7.43 3.48
C VAL A 260 8.80 8.83 3.46
N SER A 261 8.97 9.55 2.34
CA SER A 261 8.33 10.85 2.08
C SER A 261 7.00 10.69 1.35
N GLU A 262 7.00 9.90 0.27
CA GLU A 262 5.84 9.64 -0.57
C GLU A 262 5.76 8.14 -0.90
N PHE A 263 4.55 7.59 -0.92
CA PHE A 263 4.33 6.22 -1.33
C PHE A 263 3.17 6.06 -2.31
N LEU A 264 3.28 5.08 -3.20
CA LEU A 264 2.25 4.66 -4.15
C LEU A 264 1.94 3.19 -3.94
N VAL A 265 0.68 2.88 -3.63
CA VAL A 265 0.22 1.52 -3.38
C VAL A 265 -0.36 0.91 -4.64
N ARG A 266 0.17 -0.25 -5.05
CA ARG A 266 -0.22 -0.94 -6.28
C ARG A 266 -0.51 -2.42 -6.07
N ASP A 267 -1.43 -2.96 -6.87
CA ASP A 267 -1.52 -4.41 -7.07
C ASP A 267 -0.33 -4.85 -7.95
N ILE A 268 0.28 -6.01 -7.63
CA ILE A 268 1.46 -6.51 -8.36
C ILE A 268 1.12 -6.94 -9.79
N ASP A 269 -0.14 -7.27 -10.05
CA ASP A 269 -0.66 -7.62 -11.37
C ASP A 269 -1.03 -6.39 -12.22
N SER A 270 -0.80 -5.17 -11.72
CA SER A 270 -1.09 -3.92 -12.42
C SER A 270 0.14 -3.32 -13.11
N VAL A 271 -0.01 -2.95 -14.37
CA VAL A 271 1.02 -2.28 -15.17
C VAL A 271 1.00 -0.77 -14.89
N ILE A 272 2.18 -0.19 -14.61
CA ILE A 272 2.30 1.27 -14.46
C ILE A 272 2.17 1.90 -15.85
N LEU A 273 1.10 2.67 -16.05
CA LEU A 273 0.83 3.37 -17.31
C LEU A 273 1.38 4.81 -17.29
N PRO A 274 1.79 5.39 -18.43
CA PRO A 274 2.17 6.81 -18.48
C PRO A 274 1.07 7.76 -17.97
N ARG A 275 -0.22 7.39 -18.16
CA ARG A 275 -1.38 8.12 -17.61
C ARG A 275 -1.34 8.22 -16.09
N GLU A 276 -1.01 7.12 -15.43
CA GLU A 276 -0.87 7.06 -13.97
C GLU A 276 0.27 7.98 -13.51
N VAL A 277 1.43 7.88 -14.17
CA VAL A 277 2.61 8.69 -13.85
C VAL A 277 2.29 10.19 -13.96
N ALA A 278 1.57 10.60 -15.00
CA ALA A 278 1.14 11.99 -15.18
C ALA A 278 0.21 12.46 -14.04
N ALA A 279 -0.76 11.63 -13.64
CA ALA A 279 -1.67 11.93 -12.53
C ALA A 279 -0.92 12.01 -11.18
N VAL A 280 0.05 11.12 -10.94
CA VAL A 280 0.91 11.16 -9.75
C VAL A 280 1.77 12.42 -9.75
N ASN A 281 2.38 12.77 -10.88
CA ASN A 281 3.19 13.99 -10.98
C ASN A 281 2.35 15.25 -10.72
N GLN A 282 1.13 15.32 -11.26
CA GLN A 282 0.20 16.41 -10.97
C GLN A 282 -0.15 16.48 -9.48
N TRP A 283 -0.40 15.34 -8.81
CA TRP A 283 -0.64 15.31 -7.37
C TRP A 283 0.58 15.82 -6.56
N LEU A 284 1.78 15.42 -6.95
CA LEU A 284 3.01 15.78 -6.24
C LEU A 284 3.37 17.26 -6.44
N ALA A 285 3.23 17.78 -7.66
CA ALA A 285 3.67 19.13 -8.02
C ALA A 285 2.58 20.20 -7.83
N ASN A 286 1.30 19.86 -8.02
CA ASN A 286 0.22 20.85 -8.14
C ASN A 286 -0.84 20.72 -7.03
N SER A 287 -0.56 20.02 -5.94
CA SER A 287 -1.49 19.91 -4.81
C SER A 287 -0.79 19.78 -3.46
N THR A 288 -1.52 20.11 -2.40
CA THR A 288 -1.14 19.85 -1.00
C THR A 288 -1.89 18.66 -0.40
N ALA A 289 -2.62 17.89 -1.23
CA ALA A 289 -3.44 16.78 -0.76
C ALA A 289 -2.59 15.68 -0.09
N LEU A 290 -2.99 15.22 1.09
CA LEU A 290 -2.34 14.14 1.82
C LEU A 290 -2.40 12.82 1.04
N VAL A 291 -3.55 12.53 0.42
CA VAL A 291 -3.82 11.28 -0.30
C VAL A 291 -4.14 11.54 -1.76
N HIS A 292 -3.69 10.65 -2.64
CA HIS A 292 -4.05 10.58 -4.04
C HIS A 292 -4.76 9.27 -4.35
N ILE A 293 -5.84 9.36 -5.13
CA ILE A 293 -6.60 8.19 -5.59
C ILE A 293 -6.91 8.31 -7.08
N MET A 294 -7.10 7.17 -7.73
CA MET A 294 -7.39 7.11 -9.17
C MET A 294 -8.57 6.18 -9.47
N ARG A 295 -9.55 6.67 -10.24
CA ARG A 295 -10.71 5.92 -10.72
C ARG A 295 -10.81 6.02 -12.24
N ASP A 296 -10.18 5.07 -12.91
CA ASP A 296 -9.94 5.13 -14.36
C ASP A 296 -10.74 4.09 -15.19
N HIS A 297 -11.76 3.44 -14.60
CA HIS A 297 -12.58 2.39 -15.22
C HIS A 297 -14.04 2.51 -14.77
N PRO A 298 -15.06 2.15 -15.58
CA PRO A 298 -16.47 2.18 -15.16
C PRO A 298 -16.82 1.34 -13.91
N SER A 299 -15.98 0.37 -13.57
CA SER A 299 -16.13 -0.47 -12.35
C SER A 299 -15.34 0.06 -11.15
N HIS A 300 -14.59 1.16 -11.28
CA HIS A 300 -13.79 1.75 -10.21
C HIS A 300 -14.65 2.60 -9.26
N ASN A 301 -15.73 2.03 -8.73
CA ASN A 301 -16.71 2.69 -7.86
C ASN A 301 -16.35 2.62 -6.35
N GLY A 302 -15.09 2.36 -6.01
CA GLY A 302 -14.61 2.38 -4.63
C GLY A 302 -14.25 3.80 -4.17
N LEU A 303 -14.48 4.11 -2.89
CA LEU A 303 -14.03 5.37 -2.27
C LEU A 303 -12.52 5.51 -2.36
N ILE A 304 -11.78 4.46 -1.98
CA ILE A 304 -10.35 4.31 -2.23
C ILE A 304 -10.14 2.89 -2.76
N LEU A 305 -9.62 2.76 -3.98
CA LEU A 305 -9.27 1.47 -4.57
C LEU A 305 -7.89 1.07 -4.05
N ALA A 306 -7.80 -0.10 -3.43
CA ALA A 306 -6.63 -0.47 -2.62
C ALA A 306 -5.32 -0.61 -3.43
N GLY A 307 -5.43 -0.83 -4.75
CA GLY A 307 -4.31 -0.90 -5.68
C GLY A 307 -4.04 0.37 -6.50
N MET A 308 -4.77 1.48 -6.30
CA MET A 308 -4.59 2.71 -7.09
C MET A 308 -4.65 3.98 -6.23
N TRP A 309 -3.87 3.99 -5.16
CA TRP A 309 -3.77 5.16 -4.27
C TRP A 309 -2.35 5.42 -3.78
N GLY A 310 -2.13 6.53 -3.08
CA GLY A 310 -0.85 6.90 -2.51
C GLY A 310 -1.00 7.97 -1.44
N GLY A 311 0.07 8.22 -0.69
CA GLY A 311 0.07 9.22 0.37
C GLY A 311 1.43 9.91 0.54
N SER A 312 1.40 11.14 1.07
CA SER A 312 2.59 11.92 1.36
C SER A 312 2.79 12.03 2.88
N ARG A 313 3.79 11.31 3.38
CA ARG A 313 4.24 11.42 4.78
C ARG A 313 4.87 12.77 5.06
N THR A 314 5.49 13.41 4.08
CA THR A 314 5.96 14.81 4.18
C THR A 314 4.81 15.75 4.56
N ARG A 315 3.60 15.52 4.03
CA ARG A 315 2.41 16.34 4.31
C ARG A 315 1.66 15.92 5.58
N GLY A 316 1.71 14.64 5.98
CA GLY A 316 0.92 14.13 7.12
C GLY A 316 1.33 12.77 7.68
N GLY A 317 2.62 12.55 7.92
CA GLY A 317 3.16 11.26 8.39
C GLY A 317 2.54 10.73 9.69
N ALA A 318 2.33 11.58 10.69
CA ALA A 318 1.72 11.16 11.96
C ALA A 318 0.26 10.67 11.75
N LYS A 319 -0.52 11.36 10.91
CA LYS A 319 -1.89 10.98 10.57
C LYS A 319 -1.92 9.65 9.82
N LEU A 320 -1.02 9.45 8.85
CA LEU A 320 -0.86 8.19 8.12
C LEU A 320 -0.49 7.03 9.06
N THR A 321 0.46 7.23 9.98
CA THR A 321 0.80 6.23 10.99
C THR A 321 -0.41 5.87 11.85
N SER A 322 -1.23 6.87 12.24
CA SER A 322 -2.42 6.64 13.04
C SER A 322 -3.50 5.84 12.32
N MET A 323 -3.75 6.14 11.03
CA MET A 323 -4.71 5.39 10.22
C MET A 323 -4.28 3.94 10.01
N LEU A 324 -3.00 3.68 9.71
CA LEU A 324 -2.50 2.30 9.59
C LEU A 324 -2.65 1.52 10.91
N ALA A 325 -2.30 2.17 12.03
CA ALA A 325 -2.45 1.55 13.34
C ALA A 325 -3.93 1.26 13.67
N ALA A 326 -4.87 2.12 13.26
CA ALA A 326 -6.29 1.87 13.41
C ALA A 326 -6.76 0.67 12.57
N MET A 327 -6.37 0.59 11.29
CA MET A 327 -6.65 -0.57 10.43
C MET A 327 -6.15 -1.88 11.04
N ALA A 328 -4.95 -1.87 11.62
CA ALA A 328 -4.33 -3.07 12.20
C ALA A 328 -4.94 -3.55 13.53
N ARG A 329 -5.90 -2.81 14.10
CA ARG A 329 -6.69 -3.26 15.27
C ARG A 329 -7.85 -4.16 14.87
N TRP A 330 -8.25 -4.15 13.61
CA TRP A 330 -9.31 -5.03 13.12
C TRP A 330 -8.79 -6.46 12.99
N PRO A 331 -9.57 -7.47 13.43
CA PRO A 331 -9.19 -8.87 13.25
C PRO A 331 -9.03 -9.19 11.76
N PRO A 332 -7.90 -9.77 11.30
CA PRO A 332 -7.73 -10.18 9.91
C PRO A 332 -8.89 -11.07 9.46
N ARG A 333 -9.53 -10.74 8.33
CA ARG A 333 -10.58 -11.55 7.72
C ARG A 333 -10.23 -11.84 6.27
N ASP A 334 -10.45 -13.08 5.83
CA ASP A 334 -10.27 -13.48 4.45
C ASP A 334 -11.49 -13.09 3.60
N LEU A 335 -11.68 -11.79 3.41
CA LEU A 335 -12.72 -11.22 2.54
C LEU A 335 -12.04 -10.54 1.37
N TRP A 336 -12.53 -10.76 0.14
CA TRP A 336 -11.89 -10.28 -1.08
C TRP A 336 -11.66 -8.76 -1.12
N ASP A 337 -12.53 -7.95 -0.51
CA ASP A 337 -12.44 -6.47 -0.45
C ASP A 337 -11.98 -5.94 0.91
N TYR A 338 -11.46 -6.79 1.80
CA TYR A 338 -11.15 -6.41 3.19
C TYR A 338 -10.24 -5.18 3.32
N ASP A 339 -9.25 -5.04 2.43
CA ASP A 339 -8.35 -3.89 2.40
C ASP A 339 -9.10 -2.61 2.00
N GLN A 340 -9.95 -2.65 0.98
CA GLN A 340 -10.81 -1.53 0.60
C GLN A 340 -11.84 -1.19 1.69
N ALA A 341 -12.36 -2.20 2.40
CA ALA A 341 -13.28 -1.99 3.50
C ALA A 341 -12.63 -1.22 4.66
N LEU A 342 -11.37 -1.56 4.99
CA LEU A 342 -10.62 -0.83 6.01
C LEU A 342 -10.17 0.56 5.54
N LEU A 343 -9.82 0.74 4.26
CA LEU A 343 -9.57 2.08 3.71
C LEU A 343 -10.82 2.97 3.80
N ARG A 344 -12.00 2.43 3.46
CA ARG A 344 -13.29 3.13 3.62
C ARG A 344 -13.55 3.53 5.07
N ARG A 345 -13.20 2.67 6.02
CA ARG A 345 -13.54 2.88 7.44
C ARG A 345 -12.55 3.81 8.15
N GLU A 346 -11.26 3.61 7.94
CA GLU A 346 -10.20 4.22 8.75
C GLU A 346 -9.42 5.33 8.02
N VAL A 347 -9.43 5.35 6.68
CA VAL A 347 -8.68 6.34 5.90
C VAL A 347 -9.61 7.39 5.30
N TRP A 348 -10.68 6.97 4.64
CA TRP A 348 -11.57 7.87 3.91
C TRP A 348 -12.10 9.05 4.76
N PRO A 349 -12.64 8.83 5.99
CA PRO A 349 -13.17 9.93 6.81
C PRO A 349 -12.10 10.95 7.21
N GLU A 350 -10.86 10.48 7.34
CA GLU A 350 -9.72 11.29 7.78
C GLU A 350 -9.14 12.15 6.65
N VAL A 351 -9.43 11.85 5.38
CA VAL A 351 -8.75 12.54 4.25
C VAL A 351 -9.70 13.33 3.36
N LEU A 352 -10.97 13.46 3.73
CA LEU A 352 -12.02 14.16 2.95
C LEU A 352 -11.67 15.63 2.62
N ASP A 353 -10.83 16.26 3.43
CA ASP A 353 -10.38 17.64 3.27
C ASP A 353 -8.96 17.75 2.66
N SER A 354 -8.28 16.62 2.43
CA SER A 354 -6.88 16.57 2.00
C SER A 354 -6.64 15.40 1.03
N LEU A 355 -7.35 15.46 -0.09
CA LEU A 355 -7.46 14.39 -1.09
C LEU A 355 -7.44 15.00 -2.50
N LEU A 356 -6.67 14.39 -3.40
CA LEU A 356 -6.81 14.60 -4.84
C LEU A 356 -7.25 13.30 -5.52
N ALA A 357 -8.43 13.31 -6.13
CA ALA A 357 -8.93 12.18 -6.91
C ALA A 357 -8.81 12.49 -8.40
N HIS A 358 -8.13 11.63 -9.16
CA HIS A 358 -8.25 11.64 -10.62
C HIS A 358 -9.32 10.64 -11.04
N ASP A 359 -10.34 11.09 -11.77
CA ASP A 359 -11.57 10.32 -11.96
C ASP A 359 -12.13 10.49 -13.38
N SER A 360 -12.20 9.39 -14.13
CA SER A 360 -12.72 9.37 -15.50
C SER A 360 -14.24 9.24 -15.57
N TYR A 361 -14.90 8.71 -14.52
CA TYR A 361 -16.29 8.25 -14.61
C TYR A 361 -17.20 8.78 -13.50
N PHE A 362 -16.67 9.03 -12.32
CA PHE A 362 -17.45 9.31 -11.12
C PHE A 362 -17.20 10.69 -10.51
N CYS A 363 -16.55 11.60 -11.26
CA CYS A 363 -16.21 12.95 -10.80
C CYS A 363 -17.41 13.78 -10.27
N ALA A 364 -18.63 13.47 -10.74
CA ALA A 364 -19.86 14.15 -10.35
C ALA A 364 -20.77 13.31 -9.45
N ASN A 365 -20.35 12.11 -9.05
CA ASN A 365 -21.14 11.26 -8.17
C ASN A 365 -21.11 11.81 -6.74
N PRO A 366 -22.27 12.15 -6.13
CA PRO A 366 -22.33 12.70 -4.77
C PRO A 366 -21.69 11.82 -3.70
N HIS A 367 -21.65 10.50 -3.91
CA HIS A 367 -21.03 9.57 -2.96
C HIS A 367 -19.50 9.73 -2.87
N PHE A 368 -18.86 10.21 -3.94
CA PHE A 368 -17.41 10.46 -3.96
C PHE A 368 -17.05 11.93 -3.85
N GLN A 369 -18.05 12.82 -3.77
CA GLN A 369 -17.80 14.22 -3.54
C GLN A 369 -17.20 14.38 -2.15
N SER A 370 -15.91 14.71 -2.14
CA SER A 370 -15.24 15.25 -0.97
C SER A 370 -15.52 16.75 -0.88
N HIS A 371 -14.93 17.45 0.10
CA HIS A 371 -14.94 18.91 0.09
C HIS A 371 -14.26 19.50 -1.17
N HIS A 372 -13.50 18.68 -1.91
CA HIS A 372 -12.83 19.02 -3.15
C HIS A 372 -13.39 18.20 -4.33
N ARG A 373 -13.58 18.85 -5.49
CA ARG A 373 -14.00 18.19 -6.73
C ARG A 373 -12.89 17.28 -7.25
N SER A 374 -13.24 16.11 -7.78
CA SER A 374 -12.30 15.25 -8.52
C SER A 374 -11.70 16.01 -9.72
N ALA A 375 -10.43 15.75 -10.00
CA ALA A 375 -9.76 16.21 -11.20
C ALA A 375 -9.95 15.19 -12.35
N PRO A 376 -10.04 15.66 -13.60
CA PRO A 376 -9.91 14.78 -14.75
C PRO A 376 -8.47 14.27 -14.87
N PHE A 377 -8.25 13.14 -15.54
CA PHE A 377 -6.89 12.67 -15.83
C PHE A 377 -6.14 13.66 -16.76
N PRO A 378 -4.84 13.93 -16.52
CA PRO A 378 -4.09 14.97 -17.24
C PRO A 378 -3.63 14.58 -18.65
N THR A 379 -4.00 13.38 -19.12
CA THR A 379 -3.60 12.88 -20.45
C THR A 379 -4.78 12.21 -21.12
N ARG A 380 -4.73 12.03 -22.44
CA ARG A 380 -5.70 11.21 -23.17
C ARG A 380 -5.43 9.71 -22.95
N ARG A 381 -6.49 8.90 -22.84
CA ARG A 381 -6.33 7.44 -22.69
C ARG A 381 -5.69 6.87 -23.95
N LYS A 382 -4.68 6.01 -23.79
CA LYS A 382 -4.09 5.26 -24.90
C LYS A 382 -4.80 3.91 -25.03
N GLY A 383 -5.49 3.71 -26.15
CA GLY A 383 -6.33 2.53 -26.36
C GLY A 383 -7.42 2.42 -25.29
N ARG A 384 -7.56 1.23 -24.71
CA ARG A 384 -8.51 0.93 -23.62
C ARG A 384 -7.83 0.64 -22.28
N TYR A 385 -6.52 0.89 -22.19
CA TYR A 385 -5.77 0.64 -20.96
C TYR A 385 -6.15 1.64 -19.87
N PHE A 386 -6.26 1.16 -18.64
CA PHE A 386 -6.67 1.95 -17.48
C PHE A 386 -5.74 1.74 -16.29
N VAL A 387 -5.68 2.72 -15.39
CA VAL A 387 -4.90 2.61 -14.14
C VAL A 387 -5.44 1.46 -13.30
N GLY A 388 -4.60 0.47 -12.99
CA GLY A 388 -5.00 -0.80 -12.36
C GLY A 388 -5.18 -1.97 -13.33
N TRP A 389 -5.03 -1.74 -14.64
CA TRP A 389 -5.00 -2.81 -15.64
C TRP A 389 -3.67 -3.57 -15.62
N GLY A 390 -3.73 -4.87 -15.92
CA GLY A 390 -2.58 -5.65 -16.38
C GLY A 390 -3.02 -6.79 -17.29
N PRO A 391 -2.07 -7.60 -17.82
CA PRO A 391 -2.37 -8.59 -18.87
C PRO A 391 -3.46 -9.60 -18.50
N LEU A 392 -3.55 -10.00 -17.23
CA LEU A 392 -4.58 -10.92 -16.73
C LEU A 392 -6.00 -10.30 -16.75
N ARG A 393 -6.08 -8.98 -16.84
CA ARG A 393 -7.32 -8.18 -16.89
C ARG A 393 -7.67 -7.71 -18.31
N ASN A 394 -7.09 -8.32 -19.35
CA ASN A 394 -7.41 -8.00 -20.75
C ASN A 394 -8.90 -8.14 -21.09
N HIS A 395 -9.59 -9.05 -20.42
CA HIS A 395 -11.04 -9.26 -20.59
C HIS A 395 -11.88 -8.04 -20.14
N GLU A 396 -11.31 -7.11 -19.36
CA GLU A 396 -12.00 -5.89 -18.91
C GLU A 396 -11.89 -4.73 -19.92
N LEU A 397 -10.90 -4.75 -20.82
CA LEU A 397 -10.67 -3.67 -21.79
C LEU A 397 -11.92 -3.32 -22.65
N PRO A 398 -12.73 -4.29 -23.13
CA PRO A 398 -13.94 -3.98 -23.88
C PRO A 398 -14.99 -3.19 -23.08
N SER A 399 -14.96 -3.26 -21.75
CA SER A 399 -15.93 -2.58 -20.88
C SER A 399 -15.64 -1.08 -20.68
N ILE A 400 -14.49 -0.60 -21.13
CA ILE A 400 -14.20 0.84 -21.21
C ILE A 400 -15.23 1.54 -22.09
N SER A 401 -16.01 2.41 -21.47
CA SER A 401 -17.03 3.23 -22.12
C SER A 401 -16.57 4.67 -22.25
N ILE A 402 -17.34 5.46 -23.00
CA ILE A 402 -17.12 6.90 -23.15
C ILE A 402 -17.23 7.57 -21.77
N CYS A 403 -16.26 8.42 -21.43
CA CYS A 403 -16.30 9.24 -20.23
C CYS A 403 -17.50 10.18 -20.22
N PRO A 404 -18.18 10.37 -19.07
CA PRO A 404 -19.16 11.43 -18.90
C PRO A 404 -18.55 12.79 -19.25
N HIS A 405 -19.32 13.64 -19.93
CA HIS A 405 -18.85 14.95 -20.38
C HIS A 405 -18.26 15.77 -19.22
N GLN A 406 -18.93 15.78 -18.07
CA GLN A 406 -18.44 16.52 -16.90
C GLN A 406 -17.13 16.00 -16.28
N CYS A 407 -16.69 14.78 -16.62
CA CYS A 407 -15.44 14.20 -16.11
C CYS A 407 -14.26 14.33 -17.09
N ARG A 408 -14.50 14.90 -18.27
CA ARG A 408 -13.43 15.17 -19.24
C ARG A 408 -12.71 16.47 -18.87
N PRO A 409 -11.43 16.62 -19.22
CA PRO A 409 -10.73 17.89 -19.01
C PRO A 409 -11.47 19.05 -19.70
N PRO A 410 -11.63 20.22 -19.04
CA PRO A 410 -12.32 21.38 -19.62
C PRO A 410 -11.80 21.76 -21.01
N ASP A 411 -10.48 21.73 -21.20
CA ASP A 411 -9.82 22.07 -22.46
C ASP A 411 -9.74 20.91 -23.47
N HIS A 412 -10.24 19.72 -23.11
CA HIS A 412 -10.18 18.51 -23.93
C HIS A 412 -11.47 17.68 -23.87
N GLN A 413 -12.61 18.32 -24.14
CA GLN A 413 -13.90 17.64 -24.20
C GLN A 413 -14.00 16.60 -25.33
N ASP A 414 -13.11 16.67 -26.32
CA ASP A 414 -12.94 15.71 -27.41
C ASP A 414 -12.33 14.37 -26.96
N TRP A 415 -11.73 14.31 -25.76
CA TRP A 415 -11.22 13.06 -25.17
C TRP A 415 -12.38 12.22 -24.65
N THR A 416 -13.12 11.59 -25.56
CA THR A 416 -14.24 10.70 -25.23
C THR A 416 -13.79 9.47 -24.44
N LEU A 417 -12.57 9.00 -24.68
CA LEU A 417 -11.81 8.12 -23.79
C LEU A 417 -10.80 8.98 -23.02
N CYS A 418 -11.31 9.67 -22.01
CA CYS A 418 -10.55 10.09 -20.85
C CYS A 418 -10.40 8.86 -19.91
#